data_AF-A0A972U3T6-F1
#
_entry.id   AF-A0A972U3T6-F1
#
_cell.length_a   1.000
_cell.length_b   1.000
_cell.length_c   1.000
_cell.angle_alpha   90.00
_cell.angle_beta   90.00
_cell.angle_gamma   90.00
#
_symmetry.space_group_name_H-M   'P 1'
#
loop_
_entity.id
_entity.type
_entity.pdbx_description
1 polymer ?
#
loop_
_entity_poly.entity_id
_entity_poly.type
_entity_poly.pdbx_seq_one_letter_code
_entity_poly.pdbx_strand_id
1 'polypeptide(L)'
;MATATKRTSPSAMAALPDSCPILDTDALIDDHGVSVIVCCGSGGVGKTTTAAALALRAAERGRKVCVLTIDPARRLAQSMGLTELDNTPRQVVGIDAKGEGSLDAMMLDMKRTFDEIV
;
A
#
# COMPACT_ATOMS: atom_id res chain seq x y z
N MET A 1 -15.30 47.17 -18.87
CA MET A 1 -15.18 45.70 -18.94
C MET A 1 -13.71 45.32 -18.89
N ALA A 2 -13.30 44.66 -17.81
CA ALA A 2 -12.15 43.75 -17.65
C ALA A 2 -11.81 43.72 -16.14
N THR A 3 -12.57 42.90 -15.41
CA THR A 3 -12.41 42.62 -13.98
C THR A 3 -11.07 41.94 -13.74
N ALA A 4 -10.18 42.61 -12.98
CA ALA A 4 -8.92 42.04 -12.55
C ALA A 4 -9.17 40.89 -11.56
N THR A 5 -8.80 39.67 -11.98
CA THR A 5 -8.88 38.45 -11.18
C THR A 5 -7.94 38.56 -9.98
N LYS A 6 -8.52 38.71 -8.79
CA LYS A 6 -7.83 38.66 -7.50
C LYS A 6 -7.14 37.29 -7.36
N ARG A 7 -5.80 37.25 -7.51
CA ARG A 7 -5.00 36.08 -7.12
C ARG A 7 -5.24 35.85 -5.63
N THR A 8 -5.89 34.74 -5.29
CA THR A 8 -6.01 34.30 -3.90
C THR A 8 -4.62 33.94 -3.39
N SER A 9 -4.17 34.65 -2.36
CA SER A 9 -2.96 34.34 -1.60
C SER A 9 -3.02 32.89 -1.11
N PRO A 10 -1.91 32.13 -1.14
CA PRO A 10 -1.87 30.81 -0.52
C PRO A 10 -2.19 31.01 0.97
N SER A 11 -3.29 30.39 1.42
CA SER A 11 -3.63 30.31 2.84
C SER A 11 -2.43 29.74 3.58
N ALA A 12 -2.07 30.39 4.70
CA ALA A 12 -0.90 30.09 5.50
C ALA A 12 -0.74 28.58 5.72
N MET A 13 0.29 27.98 5.10
CA MET A 13 0.85 26.75 5.59
C MET A 13 1.38 27.03 6.99
N ALA A 14 0.76 26.41 8.00
CA ALA A 14 1.33 26.37 9.34
C ALA A 14 2.78 25.88 9.21
N ALA A 15 3.71 26.61 9.84
CA ALA A 15 5.13 26.29 9.82
C ALA A 15 5.34 24.83 10.22
N LEU A 16 5.77 24.01 9.26
CA LEU A 16 6.15 22.62 9.51
C LEU A 16 7.44 22.65 10.34
N PRO A 17 7.60 21.77 11.35
CA PRO A 17 8.84 21.71 12.14
C PRO A 17 10.06 21.49 11.22
N ASP A 18 11.19 22.11 11.57
CA ASP A 18 12.41 22.24 10.76
C ASP A 18 13.06 20.93 10.28
N SER A 19 12.54 19.77 10.67
CA SER A 19 12.81 18.51 9.99
C SER A 19 11.63 17.56 10.16
N CYS A 20 10.93 17.27 9.07
CA CYS A 20 10.06 16.10 9.02
C CYS A 20 10.96 14.86 9.16
N PRO A 21 10.76 13.99 10.17
CA PRO A 21 11.54 12.76 10.27
C PRO A 21 11.39 11.96 8.98
N ILE A 22 12.52 11.51 8.44
CA ILE A 22 12.51 10.68 7.23
C ILE A 22 11.87 9.34 7.60
N LEU A 23 10.87 8.94 6.82
CA LEU A 23 10.32 7.60 6.91
C LEU A 23 11.33 6.62 6.28
N ASP A 24 12.11 5.96 7.12
CA ASP A 24 12.97 4.87 6.68
C ASP A 24 12.15 3.58 6.52
N THR A 25 11.75 3.31 5.28
CA THR A 25 10.97 2.12 4.95
C THR A 25 11.76 0.83 5.08
N ASP A 26 13.08 0.87 4.83
CA ASP A 26 13.91 -0.34 4.90
C ASP A 26 14.10 -0.74 6.36
N ALA A 27 14.35 0.21 7.26
CA ALA A 27 14.42 -0.07 8.70
C ALA A 27 13.08 -0.60 9.25
N LEU A 28 11.95 -0.05 8.79
CA LEU A 28 10.61 -0.54 9.16
C LEU A 28 10.37 -1.97 8.69
N ILE A 29 10.85 -2.31 7.49
CA ILE A 29 10.71 -3.64 6.90
C ILE A 29 11.64 -4.65 7.59
N ASP A 30 12.86 -4.26 7.93
CA ASP A 30 13.85 -5.16 8.56
C ASP A 30 13.54 -5.45 10.03
N ASP A 31 12.74 -4.61 10.68
CA ASP A 31 12.26 -4.86 12.04
C ASP A 31 11.19 -5.96 12.07
N HIS A 32 11.57 -7.15 12.54
CA HIS A 32 10.67 -8.28 12.73
C HIS A 32 9.63 -8.09 13.86
N GLY A 33 9.79 -7.06 14.71
CA GLY A 33 8.75 -6.62 15.64
C GLY A 33 7.55 -5.98 14.93
N VAL A 34 7.73 -5.51 13.69
CA VAL A 34 6.65 -4.95 12.87
C VAL A 34 6.04 -6.05 12.01
N SER A 35 4.89 -6.56 12.45
CA SER A 35 4.15 -7.61 11.75
C SER A 35 3.06 -7.09 10.80
N VAL A 36 2.58 -5.86 11.01
CA VAL A 36 1.48 -5.26 10.24
C VAL A 36 1.82 -3.82 9.86
N ILE A 37 1.69 -3.50 8.56
CA ILE A 37 1.82 -2.14 8.04
C ILE A 37 0.50 -1.76 7.38
N VAL A 38 -0.11 -0.66 7.84
CA VAL A 38 -1.38 -0.16 7.30
C VAL A 38 -1.14 1.12 6.51
N CYS A 39 -1.41 1.08 5.20
CA CYS A 39 -1.34 2.27 4.35
C CYS A 39 -2.65 3.05 4.44
N CYS A 40 -2.66 4.16 5.16
CA CYS A 40 -3.82 5.04 5.37
C CYS A 40 -3.73 6.34 4.54
N GLY A 41 -4.89 6.95 4.27
CA GLY A 41 -4.97 8.20 3.50
C GLY A 41 -6.26 8.34 2.70
N SER A 42 -6.47 9.52 2.10
CA SER A 42 -7.66 9.81 1.29
C SER A 42 -7.74 8.99 -0.01
N GLY A 43 -8.87 9.03 -0.71
CA GLY A 43 -9.06 8.33 -1.97
C GLY A 43 -8.08 8.78 -3.05
N GLY A 44 -7.50 7.86 -3.81
CA GLY A 44 -6.64 8.19 -4.96
C GLY A 44 -5.19 8.59 -4.65
N VAL A 45 -4.75 8.62 -3.39
CA VAL A 45 -3.37 9.01 -3.01
C VAL A 45 -2.30 7.93 -3.22
N GLY A 46 -2.67 6.77 -3.79
CA GLY A 46 -1.72 5.69 -4.08
C GLY A 46 -1.56 4.61 -3.02
N LYS A 47 -2.41 4.55 -1.97
CA LYS A 47 -2.33 3.56 -0.88
C LYS A 47 -2.07 2.13 -1.35
N THR A 48 -2.84 1.65 -2.33
CA THR A 48 -2.73 0.27 -2.85
C THR A 48 -1.37 0.04 -3.52
N THR A 49 -0.90 1.02 -4.29
CA THR A 49 0.40 0.96 -4.96
C THR A 49 1.55 1.02 -3.95
N THR A 50 1.44 1.87 -2.92
CA THR A 50 2.41 1.95 -1.83
C THR A 50 2.46 0.64 -1.04
N ALA A 51 1.31 0.07 -0.68
CA ALA A 51 1.23 -1.23 0.01
C ALA A 51 1.88 -2.35 -0.82
N ALA A 52 1.59 -2.39 -2.12
CA ALA A 52 2.21 -3.34 -3.04
C ALA A 52 3.74 -3.19 -3.11
N ALA A 53 4.24 -1.96 -3.21
CA ALA A 53 5.68 -1.68 -3.25
C ALA A 53 6.39 -2.06 -1.94
N LEU A 54 5.79 -1.75 -0.79
CA LEU A 54 6.32 -2.14 0.52
C LEU A 54 6.36 -3.67 0.69
N ALA A 55 5.31 -4.36 0.25
CA ALA A 55 5.24 -5.81 0.34
C ALA A 55 6.26 -6.51 -0.57
N LEU A 56 6.42 -6.02 -1.80
CA LEU A 56 7.47 -6.48 -2.71
C LEU A 56 8.86 -6.26 -2.11
N ARG A 57 9.15 -5.05 -1.62
CA ARG A 57 10.43 -4.73 -0.98
C ARG A 57 10.72 -5.62 0.23
N ALA A 58 9.71 -5.93 1.03
CA ALA A 58 9.85 -6.84 2.16
C ALA A 58 10.14 -8.29 1.72
N ALA A 59 9.50 -8.77 0.66
CA ALA A 59 9.78 -10.09 0.09
C ALA A 59 11.18 -10.18 -0.53
N GLU A 60 11.64 -9.15 -1.25
CA GLU A 60 13.02 -9.03 -1.74
C GLU A 60 14.06 -9.11 -0.61
N ARG A 61 13.70 -8.68 0.60
CA ARG A 61 14.55 -8.73 1.79
C ARG A 61 14.41 -10.04 2.59
N GLY A 62 13.67 -11.02 2.08
CA GLY A 62 13.56 -12.36 2.66
C GLY A 62 12.39 -12.54 3.63
N ARG A 63 11.47 -11.58 3.71
CA ARG A 63 10.24 -11.75 4.49
C ARG A 63 9.19 -12.55 3.72
N LYS A 64 8.39 -13.31 4.45
CA LYS A 64 7.17 -13.94 3.94
C LYS A 64 6.02 -12.97 4.20
N VAL A 65 5.44 -12.40 3.16
CA VAL A 65 4.52 -11.26 3.25
C VAL A 65 3.25 -11.53 2.46
N CYS A 66 2.11 -11.14 3.01
CA CYS A 66 0.84 -11.08 2.28
C CYS A 66 0.38 -9.63 2.19
N VAL A 67 0.11 -9.14 0.97
CA VAL A 67 -0.50 -7.83 0.73
C VAL A 67 -2.00 -7.98 0.52
N LEU A 68 -2.77 -7.21 1.27
CA LEU A 68 -4.23 -7.22 1.25
C LEU A 68 -4.76 -5.88 0.72
N THR A 69 -5.72 -5.94 -0.19
CA THR A 69 -6.52 -4.77 -0.59
C THR A 69 -8.01 -5.02 -0.35
N ILE A 70 -8.77 -3.95 -0.13
CA ILE A 70 -10.24 -3.95 -0.10
C ILE A 70 -10.85 -3.27 -1.33
N ASP A 71 -10.00 -2.78 -2.26
CA ASP A 71 -10.44 -2.04 -3.44
C ASP A 71 -10.96 -2.99 -4.53
N PRO A 72 -12.26 -2.93 -4.89
CA PRO A 72 -12.84 -3.77 -5.94
C PRO A 72 -12.31 -3.43 -7.34
N ALA A 73 -11.65 -2.28 -7.52
CA ALA A 73 -11.14 -1.84 -8.82
C ALA A 73 -9.92 -2.62 -9.33
N ARG A 74 -9.59 -3.77 -8.71
CA ARG A 74 -8.51 -4.69 -9.13
C ARG A 74 -7.12 -4.05 -9.23
N ARG A 75 -6.91 -2.88 -8.60
CA ARG A 75 -5.64 -2.12 -8.68
C ARG A 75 -4.44 -2.90 -8.19
N LEU A 76 -4.62 -3.71 -7.14
CA LEU A 76 -3.56 -4.57 -6.61
C LEU A 76 -3.20 -5.68 -7.60
N ALA A 77 -4.19 -6.36 -8.17
CA ALA A 77 -3.98 -7.41 -9.15
C ALA A 77 -3.17 -6.89 -10.35
N GLN A 78 -3.56 -5.74 -10.90
CA GLN A 78 -2.83 -5.06 -11.97
C GLN A 78 -1.39 -4.69 -11.57
N SER A 79 -1.19 -4.20 -10.35
CA SER A 79 0.15 -3.85 -9.85
C SER A 79 1.07 -5.07 -9.70
N MET A 80 0.50 -6.24 -9.44
CA MET A 80 1.22 -7.50 -9.23
C MET A 80 1.28 -8.40 -10.47
N GLY A 81 0.72 -7.96 -11.62
CA GLY A 81 0.64 -8.78 -12.83
C GLY A 81 -0.33 -9.97 -12.73
N LEU A 82 -1.29 -9.91 -11.82
CA LEU A 82 -2.30 -10.96 -11.60
C LEU A 82 -3.60 -10.62 -12.34
N THR A 83 -4.29 -11.65 -12.83
CA THR A 83 -5.59 -11.48 -13.52
C THR A 83 -6.72 -11.20 -12.54
N GLU A 84 -6.78 -11.95 -11.44
CA GLU A 84 -7.83 -11.82 -10.41
C GLU A 84 -7.27 -12.12 -9.01
N LEU A 85 -7.90 -11.50 -8.02
CA LEU A 85 -7.66 -11.71 -6.59
C LEU A 85 -9.00 -11.95 -5.91
N ASP A 86 -9.00 -12.80 -4.89
CA ASP A 86 -10.14 -13.13 -4.05
C ASP A 86 -9.70 -13.21 -2.58
N ASN A 87 -10.59 -13.74 -1.72
CA ASN A 87 -10.32 -13.94 -0.29
C ASN A 87 -9.22 -14.98 0.00
N THR A 88 -8.60 -15.59 -1.01
CA THR A 88 -7.51 -16.55 -0.85
C THR A 88 -6.18 -15.90 -1.24
N PRO A 89 -5.14 -15.98 -0.39
CA PRO A 89 -3.80 -15.54 -0.76
C PRO A 89 -3.29 -16.26 -2.01
N ARG A 90 -2.78 -15.49 -2.97
CA ARG A 90 -2.19 -15.98 -4.22
C ARG A 90 -0.76 -15.51 -4.33
N GLN A 91 0.16 -16.44 -4.56
CA GLN A 91 1.56 -16.13 -4.69
C GLN A 91 1.84 -15.27 -5.94
N VAL A 92 2.62 -14.21 -5.75
CA VAL A 92 3.16 -13.38 -6.83
C VAL A 92 4.46 -14.01 -7.31
N VAL A 93 4.48 -14.43 -8.57
CA VAL A 93 5.64 -15.07 -9.21
C VAL A 93 6.57 -14.03 -9.84
N GLY A 94 7.84 -14.40 -10.04
CA GLY A 94 8.81 -13.54 -10.72
C GLY A 94 9.42 -12.42 -9.86
N ILE A 95 9.36 -12.56 -8.54
CA ILE A 95 10.05 -11.67 -7.60
C ILE A 95 11.49 -12.13 -7.37
N ASP A 96 12.44 -11.19 -7.27
CA ASP A 96 13.83 -11.47 -6.90
C ASP A 96 13.98 -11.53 -5.37
N ALA A 97 13.37 -12.55 -4.77
CA ALA A 97 13.38 -12.73 -3.32
C ALA A 97 14.73 -13.27 -2.83
N LYS A 98 15.32 -12.62 -1.81
CA LYS A 98 16.47 -13.17 -1.10
C LYS A 98 16.04 -14.29 -0.15
N GLY A 99 16.76 -15.41 -0.16
CA GLY A 99 16.54 -16.50 0.78
C GLY A 99 15.12 -17.09 0.68
N GLU A 100 14.40 -17.13 1.80
CA GLU A 100 13.03 -17.69 1.88
C GLU A 100 11.92 -16.64 1.70
N GLY A 101 12.24 -15.47 1.14
CA GLY A 101 11.24 -14.43 0.92
C GLY A 101 10.11 -14.87 -0.02
N SER A 102 8.89 -14.46 0.30
CA SER A 102 7.71 -14.75 -0.53
C SER A 102 6.70 -13.61 -0.45
N LEU A 103 5.99 -13.37 -1.55
CA LEU A 103 4.91 -12.39 -1.62
C LEU A 103 3.63 -13.08 -2.06
N ASP A 104 2.61 -13.00 -1.23
CA ASP A 104 1.24 -13.33 -1.57
C ASP A 104 0.41 -12.05 -1.70
N ALA A 105 -0.60 -12.06 -2.57
CA ALA A 105 -1.58 -11.00 -2.68
C ALA A 105 -2.99 -11.56 -2.51
N MET A 106 -3.85 -10.81 -1.82
CA MET A 106 -5.27 -11.13 -1.66
C MET A 106 -6.14 -9.88 -1.74
N MET A 107 -7.41 -10.08 -2.07
CA MET A 107 -8.43 -9.04 -2.04
C MET A 107 -9.56 -9.46 -1.11
N LEU A 108 -9.81 -8.65 -0.08
CA LEU A 108 -10.90 -8.92 0.83
C LEU A 108 -12.24 -8.65 0.15
N ASP A 109 -13.08 -9.66 0.04
CA ASP A 109 -14.48 -9.56 -0.35
C ASP A 109 -15.33 -9.39 0.92
N MET A 110 -15.80 -8.16 1.17
CA MET A 110 -16.60 -7.85 2.36
C MET A 110 -17.86 -8.71 2.49
N LYS A 111 -18.52 -9.03 1.36
CA LYS A 111 -19.77 -9.80 1.40
C LYS A 111 -19.48 -11.24 1.81
N ARG A 112 -18.51 -11.85 1.15
CA ARG A 112 -18.12 -13.24 1.42
C ARG A 112 -17.52 -13.40 2.82
N THR A 113 -16.70 -12.44 3.27
CA THR A 113 -16.14 -12.44 4.62
C THR A 113 -17.22 -12.32 5.69
N PHE A 114 -18.28 -11.54 5.43
CA PHE A 114 -19.41 -11.45 6.35
C PHE A 114 -20.21 -12.76 6.42
N ASP A 115 -20.48 -13.37 5.26
CA ASP A 115 -21.17 -14.67 5.17
C ASP A 115 -20.41 -15.81 5.86
N GLU A 116 -19.08 -15.72 6.00
CA GLU A 116 -18.23 -16.70 6.71
C GLU A 116 -18.22 -16.51 8.24
N ILE A 117 -18.63 -15.34 8.74
CA ILE A 117 -18.62 -15.01 10.18
C ILE A 117 -19.96 -15.30 10.86
N VAL A 118 -21.08 -15.27 10.12
CA VAL A 118 -22.46 -15.42 10.63
C VAL A 118 -22.97 -16.84 10.42
#